data_AF-A0A925G827-F1
#
_entry.id   AF-A0A925G827-F1
#
_cell.length_a   1.000
_cell.length_b   1.000
_cell.length_c   1.000
_cell.angle_alpha   90.00
_cell.angle_beta   90.00
_cell.angle_gamma   90.00
#
_symmetry.space_group_name_H-M   'P 1'
#
loop_
_entity.id
_entity.type
_entity.pdbx_description
1 polymer ?
#
loop_
_entity_poly.entity_id
_entity_poly.type
_entity_poly.pdbx_seq_one_letter_code
_entity_poly.pdbx_strand_id
1 'polypeptide(L)' 'KKITWMTSHEIRRPLASILSLIGLMKNGSADDKEECLPMLYQSSEELDDIIRAVNKRINKAESLYSTNN' A
#
# COMPACT_ATOMS: atom_id res chain seq x y z
N LYS A 1 -12.04 6.57 14.51
CA LYS A 1 -12.79 6.18 13.28
C LYS A 1 -12.22 6.78 11.99
N LYS A 2 -11.95 8.10 11.88
CA LYS A 2 -11.36 8.70 10.65
C LYS A 2 -10.00 8.10 10.25
N ILE A 3 -9.13 7.83 11.23
CA ILE A 3 -7.79 7.27 10.98
C ILE A 3 -7.89 5.86 10.36
N THR A 4 -8.59 4.92 11.01
CA THR A 4 -8.80 3.56 10.50
C THR A 4 -9.46 3.52 9.11
N TRP A 5 -10.38 4.45 8.85
CA TRP A 5 -11.04 4.56 7.54
C TRP A 5 -10.07 5.06 6.46
N MET A 6 -9.30 6.11 6.75
CA MET A 6 -8.27 6.61 5.83
C MET A 6 -7.20 5.55 5.54
N THR A 7 -6.67 4.88 6.57
CA THR A 7 -5.61 3.88 6.38
C THR A 7 -6.09 2.68 5.57
N SER A 8 -7.33 2.21 5.80
CA SER A 8 -7.90 1.11 5.00
C SER A 8 -8.16 1.51 3.55
N HIS A 9 -8.56 2.75 3.31
CA HIS A 9 -8.79 3.26 1.96
C HIS A 9 -7.48 3.49 1.21
N GLU A 10 -6.48 4.09 1.87
CA GLU A 10 -5.15 4.34 1.33
C GLU A 10 -4.45 3.03 0.96
N ILE A 11 -4.51 1.99 1.81
CA ILE A 11 -3.94 0.66 1.52
C ILE A 11 -4.66 -0.03 0.35
N ARG A 12 -5.98 0.14 0.22
CA ARG A 12 -6.77 -0.56 -0.81
C ARG A 12 -6.40 -0.13 -2.23
N ARG A 13 -5.98 1.12 -2.44
CA ARG A 13 -5.65 1.66 -3.77
C ARG A 13 -4.46 0.94 -4.44
N PRO A 14 -3.25 0.88 -3.82
CA PRO A 14 -2.13 0.16 -4.41
C PRO A 14 -2.40 -1.35 -4.46
N LEU A 15 -3.09 -1.92 -3.46
CA LEU A 15 -3.46 -3.34 -3.49
C LEU A 15 -4.35 -3.70 -4.69
N ALA A 16 -5.37 -2.89 -4.99
CA ALA A 16 -6.22 -3.10 -6.16
C ALA A 16 -5.43 -3.00 -7.47
N SER A 17 -4.47 -2.08 -7.53
CA SER A 17 -3.59 -1.90 -8.69
C SER A 17 -2.69 -3.13 -8.89
N ILE A 18 -2.06 -3.62 -7.82
CA ILE A 18 -1.26 -4.87 -7.81
C ILE A 18 -2.08 -6.06 -8.32
N LEU A 19 -3.28 -6.25 -7.79
CA LEU A 19 -4.14 -7.37 -8.18
C LEU A 19 -4.59 -7.28 -9.64
N SER A 20 -4.90 -6.07 -10.12
CA SER A 20 -5.25 -5.83 -11.52
C SER A 20 -4.08 -6.13 -12.45
N LEU A 21 -2.88 -5.65 -12.11
CA LEU A 21 -1.66 -5.87 -12.90
C LEU A 21 -1.30 -7.36 -12.95
N ILE A 22 -1.39 -8.07 -11.83
CA ILE A 22 -1.22 -9.53 -11.80
C ILE A 22 -2.26 -10.20 -12.71
N GLY A 23 -3.52 -9.73 -12.70
CA GLY A 23 -4.56 -10.23 -13.59
C GLY A 23 -4.23 -10.06 -15.08
N LEU A 24 -3.72 -8.89 -15.46
CA LEU A 24 -3.24 -8.60 -16.82
C LEU A 24 -2.06 -9.50 -17.19
N MET A 25 -1.06 -9.60 -16.32
CA MET A 25 0.12 -10.44 -16.54
C MET A 25 -0.20 -11.92 -16.68
N LYS A 26 -1.21 -12.44 -15.97
CA LYS A 26 -1.61 -13.85 -16.06
C LYS A 26 -2.21 -14.22 -17.40
N ASN A 27 -2.88 -13.27 -18.07
CA ASN A 27 -3.59 -13.50 -19.33
C ASN A 27 -2.93 -12.81 -20.53
N GLY A 28 -1.88 -12.02 -20.30
CA GLY A 28 -1.17 -11.23 -21.30
C GLY A 28 0.04 -11.94 -21.92
N SER A 29 0.57 -11.31 -22.96
CA SER A 29 1.79 -11.66 -23.69
C SER A 29 3.06 -11.45 -22.85
N ALA A 30 4.23 -11.79 -23.40
CA ALA A 30 5.52 -11.48 -22.78
C ALA A 30 5.74 -9.96 -22.68
N ASP A 31 5.38 -9.22 -23.73
CA ASP A 31 5.48 -7.76 -23.79
C ASP A 31 4.58 -7.10 -22.73
N ASP A 32 3.33 -7.57 -22.58
CA ASP A 32 2.42 -7.08 -21.53
C ASP A 32 3.01 -7.27 -20.12
N LYS A 33 3.75 -8.37 -19.89
CA LYS A 33 4.41 -8.63 -18.60
C LYS A 33 5.58 -7.69 -18.37
N GLU A 34 6.36 -7.40 -19.40
CA GLU A 34 7.49 -6.48 -19.33
C GLU A 34 7.03 -5.04 -19.04
N GLU A 35 5.90 -4.63 -19.63
CA GLU A 35 5.27 -3.33 -19.35
C GLU A 35 4.60 -3.27 -17.97
N CYS A 36 3.96 -4.36 -17.52
CA CYS A 36 3.28 -4.39 -16.22
C CYS A 36 4.25 -4.46 -15.02
N LEU A 37 5.44 -5.05 -15.19
CA LEU A 37 6.40 -5.24 -14.12
C LEU A 37 6.83 -3.94 -13.41
N PRO A 38 7.21 -2.84 -14.11
CA PRO A 38 7.53 -1.58 -13.45
C PRO A 38 6.32 -0.96 -12.73
N MET A 39 5.12 -1.11 -13.27
CA MET A 39 3.88 -0.62 -12.63
C MET A 39 3.56 -1.40 -11.35
N LEU A 40 3.83 -2.71 -11.36
CA LEU A 40 3.66 -3.58 -10.20
C LEU A 40 4.65 -3.23 -9.10
N TYR A 41 5.90 -2.98 -9.49
CA TYR A 41 6.95 -2.52 -8.58
C TYR A 41 6.56 -1.20 -7.92
N GLN A 42 6.16 -0.19 -8.71
CA GLN A 42 5.72 1.10 -8.19
C GLN A 42 4.53 0.95 -7.23
N SER A 43 3.52 0.17 -7.59
CA SER A 43 2.35 -0.05 -6.72
C SER A 43 2.73 -0.74 -5.39
N SER A 44 3.77 -1.58 -5.42
CA SER A 44 4.30 -2.25 -4.22
C SER A 44 5.06 -1.29 -3.31
N GLU A 45 5.87 -0.39 -3.87
CA GLU A 45 6.56 0.68 -3.13
C GLU A 45 5.54 1.64 -2.49
N GLU A 46 4.52 2.05 -3.24
CA GLU A 46 3.43 2.90 -2.72
C GLU A 46 2.71 2.24 -1.53
N LEU A 47 2.49 0.93 -1.58
CA LEU A 47 1.92 0.19 -0.47
C LEU A 47 2.84 0.18 0.75
N ASP A 48 4.14 -0.06 0.57
CA ASP A 48 5.12 -0.06 1.66
C ASP A 48 5.20 1.32 2.34
N ASP A 49 5.21 2.40 1.56
CA ASP A 49 5.21 3.77 2.08
C ASP A 49 3.98 4.07 2.95
N ILE A 50 2.80 3.61 2.52
CA ILE A 50 1.56 3.75 3.30
C ILE A 50 1.68 2.95 4.60
N ILE A 51 2.16 1.71 4.56
CA ILE A 51 2.35 0.88 5.76
C ILE A 51 3.31 1.56 6.74
N ARG A 52 4.45 2.08 6.25
CA ARG A 52 5.41 2.84 7.07
C ARG A 52 4.77 4.08 7.68
N ALA A 53 3.97 4.81 6.93
CA ALA A 53 3.26 5.99 7.43
C ALA A 53 2.24 5.62 8.52
N VAL A 54 1.52 4.52 8.35
CA VAL A 54 0.59 3.98 9.37
C VAL A 54 1.33 3.61 10.65
N ASN A 55 2.41 2.84 10.54
CA ASN A 55 3.21 2.43 11.70
C ASN A 55 3.80 3.64 12.44
N LYS A 56 4.31 4.65 11.73
CA LYS A 56 4.79 5.91 12.34
C LYS A 56 3.68 6.63 13.11
N ARG A 57 2.45 6.66 12.58
CA ARG A 57 1.30 7.29 13.26
C ARG A 57 0.89 6.52 14.51
N ILE A 58 0.90 5.19 14.47
CA ILE A 58 0.61 4.31 15.62
C ILE A 58 1.65 4.52 16.72
N ASN A 59 2.93 4.39 16.40
CA ASN A 59 4.02 4.57 17.38
C ASN A 59 4.00 5.97 18.02
N LYS A 60 3.69 7.01 17.22
CA LYS A 60 3.52 8.37 17.75
C LYS A 60 2.35 8.45 18.72
N ALA A 61 1.20 7.84 18.39
CA ALA A 61 0.05 7.82 19.28
C ALA A 61 0.39 7.12 20.60
N GLU A 62 1.06 5.97 20.56
CA GLU A 62 1.50 5.22 21.75
C GLU A 62 2.44 6.05 22.65
N SER A 63 3.45 6.70 22.07
CA SER A 63 4.39 7.55 22.84
C SER A 63 3.70 8.70 23.60
N LEU A 64 2.62 9.26 23.04
CA LEU A 64 1.86 10.34 23.68
C LEU A 64 1.07 9.85 24.89
N TYR A 65 0.63 8.58 24.90
CA TYR A 65 -0.03 7.98 26.05
C TYR A 65 0.97 7.58 27.14
N SER A 66 2.18 7.14 26.77
CA SER A 66 3.24 6.78 27.73
C SER A 66 3.88 7.98 28.44
N THR A 67 3.75 9.21 27.92
CA THR A 67 4.34 10.41 28.54
C THR A 67 3.37 11.12 29.51
N ASN A 68 2.08 10.76 29.49
CA ASN A 68 1.02 11.37 30.30
C ASN A 68 0.62 10.54 31.54
N ASN A 69 1.41 9.52 31.89
CA ASN A 69 1.20 8.60 33.01
C ASN A 69 2.52 8.39 33.75
#